data_AF-A0A2M9PBD1-F1
#
_entry.id   AF-A0A2M9PBD1-F1
#
_cell.length_a   1.000
_cell.length_b   1.000
_cell.length_c   1.000
_cell.angle_alpha   90.00
_cell.angle_beta   90.00
_cell.angle_gamma   90.00
#
_symmetry.space_group_name_H-M   'P 1'
#
loop_
_entity.id
_entity.type
_entity.pdbx_description
1 polymer ?
#
loop_
_entity_poly.entity_id
_entity_poly.type
_entity_poly.pdbx_seq_one_letter_code
_entity_poly.pdbx_strand_id
1 'polypeptide(L)' 'MLAELRSCIARLEQGRAQDRAALPFGVPSIDSVLPGGGLAFGALHEVAGGGDG' A
#
# COMPACT_ATOMS: atom_id res chain seq x y z
N MET A 1 -21.88 -12.54 17.59
CA MET A 1 -22.02 -11.11 17.20
C MET A 1 -20.67 -10.42 17.01
N LEU A 2 -19.86 -10.23 18.06
CA LEU A 2 -18.56 -9.52 17.96
C LEU A 2 -17.48 -10.29 17.17
N ALA A 3 -17.49 -11.63 17.20
CA ALA A 3 -16.55 -12.45 16.44
C ALA A 3 -16.77 -12.33 14.93
N GLU A 4 -18.04 -12.28 14.48
CA GLU A 4 -18.40 -12.09 13.07
C GLU A 4 -17.96 -10.74 12.54
N LEU A 5 -18.16 -9.67 13.33
CA LEU A 5 -17.72 -8.33 12.95
C LEU A 5 -16.19 -8.25 12.84
N ARG A 6 -15.46 -8.84 13.79
CA ARG A 6 -13.99 -8.91 13.74
C ARG A 6 -13.49 -9.73 12.55
N SER A 7 -14.16 -10.83 12.23
CA SER A 7 -13.85 -11.64 11.05
C SER A 7 -14.08 -10.86 9.75
N CYS A 8 -15.18 -10.10 9.67
CA CYS A 8 -15.48 -9.24 8.52
C CYS A 8 -14.41 -8.15 8.33
N ILE A 9 -14.02 -7.47 9.42
CA ILE A 9 -12.96 -6.45 9.39
C ILE A 9 -11.63 -7.07 8.96
N ALA A 10 -11.21 -8.18 9.58
CA ALA A 10 -9.96 -8.86 9.23
C ALA A 10 -9.93 -9.26 7.75
N ARG A 11 -11.05 -9.72 7.18
CA ARG A 11 -11.15 -10.07 5.76
C ARG A 11 -11.05 -8.86 4.83
N LEU A 12 -11.56 -7.71 5.26
CA LEU A 12 -11.43 -6.44 4.54
C LEU A 12 -10.03 -5.84 4.64
N GLU A 13 -9.30 -6.14 5.71
CA GLU A 13 -7.91 -5.72 5.92
C GLU A 13 -6.92 -6.62 5.18
N GLN A 14 -7.13 -7.95 5.18
CA GLN A 14 -6.24 -8.93 4.55
C GLN A 14 -6.15 -8.77 3.01
N GLY A 15 -7.26 -8.43 2.34
CA GLY A 15 -7.35 -8.42 0.87
C GLY A 15 -6.69 -7.23 0.17
N ARG A 16 -6.05 -6.30 0.91
CA ARG A 16 -5.58 -5.03 0.36
C ARG A 16 -4.07 -4.91 0.22
N ALA A 17 -3.28 -5.74 0.89
CA ALA A 17 -1.83 -5.54 0.98
C ALA A 17 -0.99 -6.38 0.01
N GLN A 18 -1.47 -7.53 -0.47
CA GLN A 18 -0.59 -8.52 -1.14
C GLN A 18 -0.73 -8.64 -2.67
N ASP A 19 -1.89 -8.30 -3.26
CA ASP A 19 -2.16 -8.52 -4.70
C ASP A 19 -2.41 -7.25 -5.52
N ARG A 20 -2.19 -6.06 -4.95
CA ARG A 20 -2.37 -4.83 -5.72
C ARG A 20 -1.22 -4.67 -6.69
N ALA A 21 -1.53 -4.68 -7.98
CA ALA A 21 -0.61 -4.20 -9.00
C ALA A 21 -0.08 -2.80 -8.59
N ALA A 22 1.18 -2.55 -8.87
CA ALA A 22 1.86 -1.31 -8.54
C ALA A 22 2.18 -0.54 -9.83
N LEU A 23 2.05 0.79 -9.77
CA LEU A 23 2.47 1.70 -10.82
C LEU A 23 3.94 2.09 -10.59
N PRO A 24 4.89 1.67 -11.45
CA PRO A 24 6.29 2.05 -11.31
C PRO A 24 6.49 3.54 -11.62
N PHE A 25 7.48 4.15 -10.99
CA PHE A 25 7.93 5.51 -11.33
C PHE A 25 8.76 5.53 -12.62
N GLY A 26 9.30 4.38 -13.05
CA GLY A 26 10.22 4.29 -14.19
C GLY A 26 11.64 4.73 -13.84
N VAL A 27 11.93 4.85 -12.55
CA VAL A 27 13.24 5.22 -12.02
C VAL A 27 13.75 4.02 -11.21
N PRO A 28 14.70 3.22 -11.74
CA PRO A 28 15.10 1.96 -11.12
C PRO A 28 15.56 2.07 -9.65
N SER A 29 16.20 3.17 -9.29
CA SER A 29 16.63 3.42 -7.91
C SER A 29 15.47 3.66 -6.94
N ILE A 30 14.33 4.18 -7.41
CA ILE A 30 13.12 4.37 -6.61
C ILE A 30 12.29 3.08 -6.61
N ASP A 31 12.06 2.49 -7.78
CA ASP A 31 11.22 1.30 -7.91
C ASP A 31 11.78 0.12 -7.11
N SER A 32 13.11 -0.03 -7.05
CA SER A 32 13.76 -1.12 -6.30
C SER A 32 13.64 -1.04 -4.77
N VAL A 33 13.38 0.14 -4.21
CA VAL A 33 13.25 0.33 -2.76
C VAL A 33 11.79 0.30 -2.28
N LEU A 34 10.82 0.37 -3.19
CA LEU A 34 9.40 0.35 -2.87
C LEU A 34 8.85 -1.09 -2.88
N PRO A 35 8.09 -1.50 -1.84
CA PRO A 35 7.39 -2.78 -1.83
C PRO A 35 6.46 -2.91 -3.06
N GLY A 36 6.63 -3.99 -3.83
CA GLY A 36 5.85 -4.22 -5.06
C GLY A 36 6.33 -3.42 -6.28
N GLY A 37 7.42 -2.65 -6.17
CA GLY A 37 8.03 -1.99 -7.33
C GLY A 37 7.40 -0.66 -7.75
N GLY A 38 6.59 -0.03 -6.89
CA GLY A 38 5.92 1.23 -7.20
C GLY A 38 4.74 1.56 -6.29
N LEU A 39 3.83 2.40 -6.79
CA LEU A 39 2.64 2.83 -6.07
C LEU A 39 1.49 1.83 -6.25
N ALA A 40 1.07 1.17 -5.16
CA ALA A 40 -0.06 0.25 -5.19
C ALA A 40 -1.35 0.92 -5.71
N PHE A 41 -2.05 0.29 -6.67
CA PHE A 41 -3.32 0.80 -7.17
C PHE A 41 -4.42 0.80 -6.12
N GLY A 42 -5.27 1.82 -6.10
CA GLY A 42 -6.38 1.94 -5.15
C GLY A 42 -5.93 2.15 -3.69
N ALA A 43 -4.70 2.60 -3.48
CA ALA A 43 -4.18 3.11 -2.22
C ALA A 43 -4.02 4.64 -2.31
N LEU A 44 -4.05 5.31 -1.16
CA LEU A 44 -3.66 6.71 -1.04
C LEU A 44 -2.16 6.75 -0.73
N HIS A 45 -1.42 7.51 -1.53
CA HIS A 45 0.01 7.74 -1.34
C HIS A 45 0.23 9.20 -0.98
N GLU A 46 0.90 9.46 0.14
CA GLU A 46 1.29 10.79 0.57
C GLU A 46 2.78 10.99 0.28
N VAL A 47 3.12 12.16 -0.29
CA VAL A 47 4.50 12.53 -0.60
C VAL A 47 4.81 13.81 0.15
N ALA A 48 5.63 13.70 1.20
CA ALA A 48 6.16 14.84 1.92
C ALA A 48 7.58 15.15 1.42
N GLY A 49 7.83 16.41 1.06
CA GLY A 49 9.18 16.89 0.82
C GLY A 49 9.95 16.91 2.14
N GLY A 50 11.21 16.46 2.14
CA GLY A 50 12.04 16.39 3.34
C GLY A 50 12.13 17.74 4.02
N GLY A 51 11.34 17.93 5.08
CA GLY A 51 11.43 19.08 5.96
C GLY A 51 12.51 18.81 6.99
N ASP A 52 13.53 19.68 7.04
CA ASP A 52 14.06 20.04 8.34
C ASP A 52 12.91 20.75 9.08
N GLY A 53 12.58 20.27 10.29
CA GLY A 53 11.33 20.57 11.00
C GLY A 53 11.08 22.03 11.39
#